data_AF-A0A9P8URX5-F1
#
_entry.id   AF-A0A9P8URX5-F1
#
_cell.length_a   1.000
_cell.length_b   1.000
_cell.length_c   1.000
_cell.angle_alpha   90.00
_cell.angle_beta   90.00
_cell.angle_gamma   90.00
#
_symmetry.space_group_name_H-M   'P 1'
#
loop_
_entity.id
_entity.type
_entity.pdbx_description
1 polymer ?
#
loop_
_entity_poly.entity_id
_entity_poly.type
_entity_poly.pdbx_seq_one_letter_code
_entity_poly.pdbx_strand_id
1 'polypeptide(L)'
;MLIPKADRKTIHEALFREGVLVAPKDYNLPKHPELDVKNLFVIKALQSLTSRGYVKTQFSWQWYYYTLTPEGLDYLREWLHLPAEIVPATHIKQQKSHVPPRGMLGGEGERERRPFGRGRGEGREGREGGYRRRDAGEGKEGGAPGEFNPQL
;
A
#
# COMPACT_ATOMS: atom_id res chain seq x y z
N MET A 1 -30.33 -5.23 -12.51
CA MET A 1 -30.76 -6.33 -11.62
C MET A 1 -31.96 -5.87 -10.79
N LEU A 2 -32.97 -6.72 -10.61
CA LEU A 2 -34.07 -6.48 -9.68
C LEU A 2 -33.57 -6.73 -8.25
N ILE A 3 -33.48 -5.67 -7.46
CA ILE A 3 -33.09 -5.72 -6.04
C ILE A 3 -34.21 -5.01 -5.28
N PRO A 4 -34.74 -5.58 -4.18
CA PRO A 4 -35.71 -4.91 -3.33
C PRO A 4 -35.24 -3.51 -2.92
N LYS A 5 -36.16 -2.54 -2.86
CA LYS A 5 -35.81 -1.16 -2.50
C LYS A 5 -35.21 -1.06 -1.09
N ALA A 6 -35.71 -1.88 -0.16
CA ALA A 6 -35.19 -1.96 1.22
C ALA A 6 -33.72 -2.38 1.24
N ASP A 7 -33.39 -3.54 0.67
CA ASP A 7 -32.01 -4.05 0.60
C ASP A 7 -31.06 -3.09 -0.12
N ARG A 8 -31.54 -2.48 -1.21
CA ARG A 8 -30.76 -1.48 -1.93
C ARG A 8 -30.44 -0.28 -1.04
N LYS A 9 -31.42 0.22 -0.29
CA LYS A 9 -31.25 1.33 0.65
C LYS A 9 -30.22 0.97 1.73
N THR A 10 -30.32 -0.21 2.33
CA THR A 10 -29.34 -0.71 3.32
C THR A 10 -27.92 -0.75 2.78
N ILE A 11 -27.71 -1.22 1.54
CA ILE A 11 -26.38 -1.24 0.89
C ILE A 11 -25.83 0.18 0.70
N HIS A 12 -26.68 1.12 0.25
CA HIS A 12 -26.26 2.50 0.00
C HIS A 12 -25.94 3.23 1.31
N GLU A 13 -26.72 2.99 2.37
CA GLU A 13 -26.48 3.54 3.70
C GLU A 13 -25.17 3.01 4.32
N ALA A 14 -24.91 1.70 4.21
CA ALA A 14 -23.67 1.11 4.69
C ALA A 14 -22.44 1.68 3.97
N LEU A 15 -22.51 1.73 2.63
CA LEU A 15 -21.45 2.31 1.80
C LEU A 15 -21.21 3.79 2.12
N PHE A 16 -22.26 4.55 2.42
CA PHE A 16 -22.15 5.96 2.78
C PHE A 16 -21.54 6.15 4.18
N ARG A 17 -21.90 5.30 5.15
CA ARG A 17 -21.39 5.39 6.53
C ARG A 17 -19.89 5.11 6.59
N GLU A 18 -19.46 4.04 5.93
CA GLU A 18 -18.07 3.56 6.01
C GLU A 18 -17.18 4.14 4.91
N GLY A 19 -17.74 4.46 3.75
CA GLY A 19 -16.99 4.94 2.58
C GLY A 19 -16.19 3.85 1.85
N VAL A 20 -16.17 2.64 2.40
CA VAL A 20 -15.52 1.44 1.86
C VAL A 20 -16.46 0.26 2.09
N LEU A 21 -16.48 -0.71 1.19
CA LEU A 21 -17.23 -1.95 1.37
C LEU A 21 -16.41 -3.10 0.80
N VAL A 22 -16.43 -4.26 1.44
CA VAL A 22 -15.70 -5.45 1.00
C VAL A 22 -16.68 -6.59 0.77
N ALA A 23 -16.61 -7.27 -0.39
CA ALA A 23 -17.49 -8.41 -0.67
C ALA A 23 -16.73 -9.61 -1.25
N PRO A 24 -16.89 -10.83 -0.71
CA PRO A 24 -16.35 -12.02 -1.34
C PRO A 24 -17.08 -12.31 -2.66
N LYS A 25 -16.39 -12.86 -3.65
CA LYS A 25 -16.93 -13.30 -4.95
C LYS A 25 -17.63 -14.65 -4.78
N ASP A 26 -18.66 -14.68 -3.95
CA ASP A 26 -19.56 -15.82 -3.81
C ASP A 26 -21.01 -15.35 -3.98
N TYR A 27 -21.62 -15.73 -5.10
CA TYR A 27 -22.98 -15.31 -5.43
C TYR A 27 -24.06 -16.12 -4.70
N ASN A 28 -23.72 -17.28 -4.15
CA ASN A 28 -24.67 -18.18 -3.50
C ASN A 28 -24.74 -17.96 -1.99
N LEU A 29 -23.80 -17.18 -1.44
CA LEU A 29 -23.77 -16.82 -0.03
C LEU A 29 -25.10 -16.14 0.36
N PRO A 30 -25.88 -16.74 1.28
CA PRO A 30 -27.23 -16.25 1.60
C PRO A 30 -27.20 -14.89 2.32
N LYS A 31 -26.12 -14.58 3.04
CA LYS A 31 -25.94 -13.33 3.77
C LYS A 31 -24.51 -12.83 3.64
N HIS A 32 -24.35 -11.52 3.47
CA HIS A 32 -23.04 -10.87 3.48
C HIS A 32 -22.49 -10.81 4.93
N PRO A 33 -21.16 -10.95 5.16
CA PRO A 33 -20.58 -10.94 6.51
C PRO A 33 -20.85 -9.66 7.31
N GLU A 34 -20.89 -8.49 6.67
CA GLU A 34 -21.07 -7.20 7.35
C GLU A 34 -22.53 -6.68 7.29
N LEU A 35 -23.36 -7.25 6.41
CA LEU A 35 -24.71 -6.75 6.11
C LEU A 35 -25.72 -7.88 6.10
N ASP A 36 -26.90 -7.65 6.68
CA ASP A 36 -28.02 -8.62 6.64
C ASP A 36 -28.74 -8.62 5.27
N VAL A 37 -27.95 -8.64 4.19
CA VAL A 37 -28.41 -8.63 2.79
C VAL A 37 -27.71 -9.75 2.03
N LYS A 38 -28.38 -10.33 1.02
CA LYS A 38 -27.79 -11.33 0.13
C LYS A 38 -26.55 -10.78 -0.57
N ASN A 39 -25.45 -11.54 -0.57
CA ASN A 39 -24.19 -11.10 -1.16
C ASN A 39 -24.31 -10.79 -2.67
N LEU A 40 -25.15 -11.54 -3.37
CA LEU A 40 -25.46 -11.29 -4.79
C LEU A 40 -26.00 -9.86 -5.02
N PHE A 41 -26.88 -9.38 -4.14
CA PHE A 41 -27.43 -8.02 -4.26
C PHE A 41 -26.36 -6.96 -4.04
N VAL A 42 -25.45 -7.18 -3.10
CA VAL A 42 -24.30 -6.30 -2.82
C VAL A 42 -23.41 -6.20 -4.06
N ILE A 43 -22.95 -7.33 -4.60
CA ILE A 43 -22.06 -7.35 -5.77
C ILE A 43 -22.71 -6.67 -6.98
N LYS A 44 -24.00 -6.94 -7.24
CA LYS A 44 -24.69 -6.39 -8.42
C LYS A 44 -25.10 -4.94 -8.25
N ALA A 45 -25.43 -4.49 -7.04
CA ALA A 45 -25.66 -3.08 -6.76
C ALA A 45 -24.36 -2.29 -6.95
N LEU A 46 -23.25 -2.78 -6.38
CA LEU A 46 -21.96 -2.11 -6.48
C LEU A 46 -21.42 -2.15 -7.91
N GLN A 47 -21.61 -3.25 -8.65
CA GLN A 47 -21.29 -3.31 -10.08
C GLN A 47 -21.99 -2.19 -10.87
N SER A 48 -23.24 -1.88 -10.55
CA SER A 48 -23.97 -0.78 -11.21
C SER A 48 -23.40 0.59 -10.85
N LEU A 49 -22.98 0.80 -9.60
CA LEU A 49 -22.35 2.05 -9.15
C LEU A 49 -20.95 2.23 -9.75
N THR A 50 -20.17 1.15 -9.84
CA THR A 50 -18.85 1.14 -10.49
C THR A 50 -18.95 1.51 -11.97
N SER A 51 -19.95 0.96 -12.67
CA SER A 51 -20.15 1.27 -14.10
C SER A 51 -20.46 2.75 -14.37
N ARG A 52 -20.95 3.46 -13.36
CA ARG A 52 -21.27 4.89 -13.41
C ARG A 52 -20.15 5.80 -12.89
N GLY A 53 -19.05 5.22 -12.39
CA GLY A 53 -17.91 5.99 -11.83
C GLY A 53 -18.04 6.41 -10.36
N TYR A 54 -19.15 6.06 -9.69
CA TYR A 54 -19.39 6.43 -8.28
C TYR A 54 -18.56 5.62 -7.27
N VAL A 55 -18.08 4.46 -7.68
CA VAL A 55 -17.29 3.56 -6.83
C VAL A 55 -16.11 3.03 -7.62
N LYS A 56 -14.93 3.03 -7.02
CA LYS A 56 -13.75 2.35 -7.55
C LYS A 56 -13.71 0.93 -6.98
N THR A 57 -13.68 -0.05 -7.87
CA THR A 57 -13.55 -1.47 -7.49
C THR A 57 -12.11 -1.93 -7.71
N GLN A 58 -11.56 -2.64 -6.72
CA GLN A 58 -10.34 -3.43 -6.83
C GLN A 58 -10.69 -4.89 -6.55
N PHE A 59 -10.22 -5.81 -7.38
CA PHE A 59 -10.50 -7.23 -7.21
C PHE A 59 -9.20 -7.97 -6.92
N SER A 60 -9.15 -8.68 -5.79
CA SER A 60 -7.97 -9.45 -5.38
C SER A 60 -8.39 -10.69 -4.61
N TRP A 61 -7.82 -11.85 -4.94
CA TRP A 61 -7.99 -13.10 -4.19
C TRP A 61 -9.45 -13.53 -3.95
N GLN A 62 -10.31 -13.38 -4.97
CA GLN A 62 -11.76 -13.62 -4.86
C GLN A 62 -12.51 -12.65 -3.94
N TRP A 63 -11.93 -11.47 -3.65
CA TRP A 63 -12.58 -10.40 -2.92
C TRP A 63 -12.71 -9.14 -3.78
N TYR A 64 -13.86 -8.51 -3.70
CA TYR A 64 -14.13 -7.18 -4.22
C TYR A 64 -13.94 -6.16 -3.11
N TYR A 65 -13.07 -5.18 -3.36
CA TYR A 65 -12.83 -4.03 -2.52
C TYR A 65 -13.42 -2.82 -3.22
N TYR A 66 -14.40 -2.19 -2.58
CA TYR A 66 -15.11 -1.03 -3.10
C TYR A 66 -14.69 0.20 -2.31
N THR A 67 -14.28 1.24 -3.02
CA THR A 67 -13.89 2.53 -2.45
C THR A 67 -14.77 3.62 -3.05
N LEU A 68 -15.41 4.43 -2.21
CA LEU A 68 -16.31 5.48 -2.66
C LEU A 68 -15.51 6.64 -3.27
N THR A 69 -15.95 7.15 -4.43
CA THR A 69 -15.38 8.36 -5.04
C THR A 69 -16.11 9.61 -4.55
N PRO A 70 -15.51 10.81 -4.65
CA PRO A 70 -16.21 12.06 -4.31
C PRO A 70 -17.52 12.24 -5.09
N GLU A 71 -17.54 11.89 -6.38
CA GLU A 71 -18.76 11.93 -7.21
C GLU A 71 -19.84 10.95 -6.71
N GLY A 72 -19.43 9.75 -6.30
CA GLY A 72 -20.35 8.77 -5.73
C GLY A 72 -20.93 9.21 -4.39
N LEU A 73 -20.19 9.99 -3.63
CA LEU A 73 -20.64 10.56 -2.37
C LEU A 73 -21.80 11.55 -2.61
N ASP A 74 -21.67 12.43 -3.60
CA ASP A 74 -22.74 13.36 -3.98
C ASP A 74 -23.98 12.63 -4.51
N TYR A 75 -23.79 11.60 -5.34
CA TYR A 75 -24.89 10.74 -5.79
C TYR A 75 -25.63 10.06 -4.62
N LEU A 76 -24.90 9.52 -3.65
CA LEU A 76 -25.50 8.87 -2.48
C LEU A 76 -26.27 9.87 -1.60
N ARG A 77 -25.79 11.11 -1.48
CA ARG A 77 -26.51 12.18 -0.77
C ARG A 77 -27.84 12.51 -1.42
N GLU A 78 -27.84 12.71 -2.74
CA GLU A 78 -29.06 12.99 -3.50
C GLU A 78 -30.05 11.82 -3.43
N TRP A 79 -29.55 10.58 -3.52
CA TRP A 79 -30.39 9.38 -3.52
C TRP A 79 -30.98 9.04 -2.16
N LEU A 80 -30.23 9.26 -1.06
CA LEU A 80 -30.69 8.99 0.30
C LEU A 80 -31.44 10.18 0.93
N HIS A 81 -31.43 11.35 0.28
CA HIS A 81 -32.00 12.61 0.78
C HIS A 81 -31.49 12.97 2.19
N LEU A 82 -30.20 12.71 2.45
CA LEU A 82 -29.57 13.01 3.74
C LEU A 82 -29.04 14.45 3.75
N PRO A 83 -29.18 15.18 4.88
CA PRO A 83 -28.61 16.52 5.01
C PRO A 83 -27.07 16.50 4.96
N ALA A 84 -26.48 17.59 4.47
CA ALA A 84 -25.09 17.71 4.02
C ALA A 84 -23.97 17.53 5.08
N GLU A 85 -24.32 17.30 6.35
CA GLU A 85 -23.37 17.19 7.47
C GLU A 85 -22.76 15.80 7.66
N ILE A 86 -23.38 14.73 7.14
CA ILE A 86 -22.89 13.38 7.37
C ILE A 86 -21.78 13.09 6.37
N VAL A 87 -20.55 13.24 6.84
CA VAL A 87 -19.33 12.95 6.09
C VAL A 87 -18.93 11.49 6.38
N PRO A 88 -18.68 10.64 5.35
CA PRO A 88 -18.16 9.29 5.55
C PRO A 88 -16.85 9.33 6.34
N ALA A 89 -16.59 8.29 7.14
CA ALA A 89 -15.41 8.20 8.02
C ALA A 89 -14.06 8.42 7.29
N THR A 90 -14.01 8.28 5.96
CA THR A 90 -12.83 8.47 5.12
C THR A 90 -12.42 9.93 4.89
N HIS A 91 -13.30 10.91 5.10
CA HIS A 91 -12.99 12.34 4.98
C HIS A 91 -12.56 12.98 6.31
N ILE A 92 -12.60 12.24 7.41
CA ILE A 92 -11.90 12.63 8.62
C ILE A 92 -10.42 12.32 8.35
N LYS A 93 -9.65 13.36 7.99
CA LYS A 93 -8.19 13.30 8.02
C LYS A 93 -7.77 12.88 9.42
N GLN A 94 -7.56 11.59 9.66
CA GLN A 94 -6.60 11.20 10.69
C GLN A 94 -5.28 11.78 10.23
N GLN A 95 -4.72 12.72 10.98
CA GLN A 95 -3.30 13.06 10.90
C GLN A 95 -2.50 11.80 11.26
N LYS A 96 -2.41 10.85 10.33
CA LYS A 96 -1.31 9.89 10.36
C LYS A 96 -0.11 10.69 9.93
N SER A 97 0.63 11.18 10.92
CA SER A 97 2.00 11.62 10.79
C SER A 97 2.81 10.45 10.23
N HIS A 98 2.77 10.27 8.91
CA HIS A 98 3.76 9.49 8.18
C HIS A 98 5.03 10.34 8.08
N VAL A 99 5.54 10.74 9.24
CA VAL A 99 6.93 11.11 9.38
C VAL A 99 7.63 9.78 9.66
N PRO A 100 8.36 9.18 8.69
CA PRO A 100 9.32 8.15 9.07
C PRO A 100 10.20 8.75 10.16
N PRO A 101 10.51 8.05 11.28
CA PRO A 101 11.39 8.58 12.32
C PRO A 101 12.76 8.87 11.72
N ARG A 102 12.92 10.12 11.24
CA ARG A 102 14.16 10.65 10.71
C ARG A 102 14.99 11.12 11.89
N GLY A 103 15.52 10.16 12.64
CA GLY A 103 16.30 10.48 13.84
C GLY A 103 16.96 9.33 14.59
N MET A 104 17.00 8.08 14.09
CA MET A 104 17.59 6.98 14.87
C MET A 104 18.57 6.10 14.08
N LEU A 105 19.38 6.75 13.24
CA LEU A 105 20.69 6.23 12.84
C LEU A 105 21.66 7.41 12.66
N GLY A 106 21.91 8.15 13.74
CA GLY A 106 22.69 9.38 13.62
C GLY A 106 22.88 10.13 14.92
N GLY A 107 23.55 9.49 15.88
CA GLY A 107 24.33 10.19 16.90
C GLY A 107 23.56 10.62 18.14
N GLU A 108 23.89 9.98 19.25
CA GLU A 108 23.91 10.62 20.58
C GLU A 108 24.77 9.75 21.51
N GLY A 109 25.83 10.34 22.07
CA GLY A 109 26.78 9.63 22.94
C GLY A 109 28.11 10.33 23.17
N GLU A 110 28.08 11.64 23.43
CA GLU A 110 28.87 12.31 24.46
C GLU A 110 30.24 11.71 24.83
N ARG A 111 31.32 12.17 24.17
CA ARG A 111 32.68 12.13 24.75
C ARG A 111 33.16 13.54 25.01
N GLU A 112 32.71 14.02 26.16
CA GLU A 112 33.30 15.01 27.04
C GLU A 112 34.78 15.37 26.73
N ARG A 113 34.97 16.62 26.31
CA ARG A 113 36.07 17.56 26.58
C ARG A 113 37.39 16.99 27.14
N ARG A 114 38.49 17.17 26.37
CA ARG A 114 39.73 17.86 26.84
C ARG A 114 40.75 18.12 25.71
N PRO A 115 41.25 19.36 25.55
CA PRO A 115 42.34 19.69 24.64
C PRO A 115 43.72 19.63 25.35
N PHE A 116 44.79 19.50 24.56
CA PHE A 116 46.23 19.52 24.90
C PHE A 116 46.87 18.24 25.46
N GLY A 117 47.88 17.74 24.72
CA GLY A 117 48.79 16.68 25.17
C GLY A 117 49.88 16.35 24.15
N ARG A 118 50.94 17.18 24.12
CA ARG A 118 52.18 16.97 23.36
C ARG A 118 53.06 15.93 24.09
N GLY A 119 53.44 14.85 23.41
CA GLY A 119 54.76 14.21 23.59
C GLY A 119 54.83 12.75 24.09
N ARG A 120 55.80 12.02 23.51
CA ARG A 120 56.54 10.83 24.01
C ARG A 120 55.80 9.48 23.82
N GLY A 121 56.30 8.43 23.18
CA GLY A 121 57.60 8.06 22.61
C GLY A 121 57.61 6.51 22.47
N GLU A 122 58.41 6.00 21.52
CA GLU A 122 58.95 4.62 21.43
C GLU A 122 58.04 3.40 21.10
N GLY A 123 58.46 2.68 20.05
CA GLY A 123 58.56 1.22 20.11
C GLY A 123 57.59 0.42 19.22
N ARG A 124 58.03 0.05 18.00
CA ARG A 124 58.41 -1.34 17.65
C ARG A 124 58.30 -1.59 16.14
N GLU A 125 59.43 -2.04 15.61
CA GLU A 125 59.75 -2.30 14.22
C GLU A 125 58.98 -3.48 13.59
N GLY A 126 58.95 -3.47 12.25
CA GLY A 126 59.30 -4.66 11.48
C GLY A 126 58.18 -5.35 10.71
N ARG A 127 58.21 -5.21 9.38
CA ARG A 127 58.12 -6.28 8.35
C ARG A 127 57.72 -5.63 7.01
N GLU A 128 58.65 -5.02 6.28
CA GLU A 128 59.50 -5.70 5.29
C GLU A 128 58.73 -6.12 4.02
N GLY A 129 59.23 -5.68 2.86
CA GLY A 129 59.27 -6.53 1.67
C GLY A 129 58.35 -6.13 0.53
N GLY A 130 58.84 -5.26 -0.35
CA GLY A 130 58.17 -4.92 -1.59
C GLY A 130 58.12 -6.04 -2.63
N TYR A 131 57.21 -5.87 -3.59
CA TYR A 131 57.40 -6.36 -4.94
C TYR A 131 56.76 -5.35 -5.89
N ARG A 132 57.58 -5.02 -6.88
CA ARG A 132 57.41 -3.98 -7.86
C ARG A 132 56.22 -4.30 -8.77
N ARG A 133 55.49 -3.24 -9.14
CA ARG A 133 55.17 -2.88 -10.54
C ARG A 133 55.61 -3.91 -11.58
N ARG A 134 54.65 -4.55 -12.26
CA ARG A 134 54.81 -4.98 -13.66
C ARG A 134 53.48 -4.79 -14.39
N ASP A 135 53.48 -3.75 -15.20
CA ASP A 135 52.61 -3.56 -16.34
C ASP A 135 52.83 -4.69 -17.38
N ALA A 136 51.82 -4.93 -18.21
CA ALA A 136 51.80 -5.74 -19.44
C ALA A 136 51.54 -7.26 -19.34
N GLY A 137 50.47 -7.70 -20.02
CA GLY A 137 50.45 -9.00 -20.70
C GLY A 137 49.15 -9.79 -20.66
N GLU A 138 48.39 -9.74 -21.77
CA GLU A 138 47.70 -10.88 -22.41
C GLU A 138 46.71 -11.76 -21.62
N GLY A 139 45.44 -11.67 -22.04
CA GLY A 139 44.78 -12.79 -22.73
C GLY A 139 43.95 -13.81 -21.92
N LYS A 140 42.83 -14.20 -22.56
CA LYS A 140 41.92 -15.35 -22.34
C LYS A 140 40.69 -15.08 -21.47
N GLU A 141 39.53 -14.88 -22.11
CA GLU A 141 38.58 -15.93 -22.58
C GLU A 141 37.81 -16.58 -21.43
N GLY A 142 36.49 -16.33 -21.37
CA GLY A 142 35.59 -17.20 -20.59
C GLY A 142 34.24 -16.60 -20.18
N GLY A 143 33.22 -16.77 -21.04
CA GLY A 143 31.81 -16.83 -20.63
C GLY A 143 30.91 -15.73 -21.21
N ALA A 144 29.80 -15.98 -21.92
CA ALA A 144 29.14 -17.20 -22.41
C ALA A 144 28.20 -16.76 -23.58
N PRO A 145 28.04 -17.53 -24.67
CA PRO A 145 27.16 -17.12 -25.77
C PRO A 145 25.73 -17.65 -25.64
N GLY A 146 24.77 -16.82 -26.06
CA GLY A 146 23.68 -17.21 -26.97
C GLY A 146 22.49 -18.04 -26.43
N GLU A 147 21.37 -17.33 -26.22
CA GLU A 147 20.00 -17.72 -26.64
C GLU A 147 19.43 -19.07 -26.21
N PHE A 148 18.63 -19.05 -25.14
CA PHE A 148 17.71 -20.12 -24.76
C PHE A 148 16.33 -19.90 -25.41
N ASN A 149 15.86 -20.83 -26.25
CA ASN A 149 14.55 -20.78 -26.90
C ASN A 149 13.78 -22.10 -26.71
N PRO A 150 12.79 -22.18 -25.79
CA PRO A 150 12.01 -23.39 -25.59
C PRO A 150 10.92 -23.51 -26.68
N GLN A 151 10.97 -24.61 -27.46
CA GLN A 151 9.96 -24.96 -28.45
C GLN A 151 8.73 -25.61 -27.78
N LEU A 152 7.54 -25.29 -28.30
CA LEU A 152 6.24 -25.90 -27.99
C LEU A 152 6.09 -27.28 -28.67
#